data_AF-A0A6P3ZFR7-F1
#
_entry.id   AF-A0A6P3ZFR7-F1
#
_cell.length_a   1.000
_cell.length_b   1.000
_cell.length_c   1.000
_cell.angle_alpha   90.00
_cell.angle_beta   90.00
_cell.angle_gamma   90.00
#
_symmetry.space_group_name_H-M   'P 1'
#
loop_
_entity.id
_entity.type
_entity.pdbx_description
1 polymer ?
#
loop_
_entity_poly.entity_id
_entity_poly.type
_entity_poly.pdbx_seq_one_letter_code
_entity_poly.pdbx_strand_id
1 'polypeptide(L)'
;MPTIRYGRYRPWSSPLSKKLKGWKLLWWQYAQESVLSDVRKRLKKTSWRYLGQRLSYRRKYVNLYKIKLYFLQQEQSIDANTLWDLEQMEKELDIDDILSYRSVAERELQEFSSNSLTFNINVNDTSVVDKSITEDRLGKSRGWLNWLSLGMLGAGGTDDCNQFSGVVSDEVIK
;
A
#
# COMPACT_ATOMS: atom_id res chain seq x y z
N MET A 1 25.85 7.67 -9.07
CA MET A 1 26.04 9.15 -8.99
C MET A 1 24.70 9.81 -8.64
N PRO A 2 24.44 10.18 -7.37
CA PRO A 2 23.12 10.59 -6.88
C PRO A 2 22.93 12.12 -6.81
N THR A 3 23.38 12.90 -7.80
CA THR A 3 23.42 14.38 -7.70
C THR A 3 22.23 15.11 -8.33
N ILE A 4 21.31 14.42 -9.02
CA ILE A 4 20.23 15.10 -9.75
C ILE A 4 19.18 15.71 -8.80
N ARG A 5 18.95 15.11 -7.62
CA ARG A 5 17.82 15.46 -6.72
C ARG A 5 17.82 16.92 -6.25
N TYR A 6 19.00 17.50 -6.01
CA TYR A 6 19.15 18.88 -5.51
C TYR A 6 19.84 19.80 -6.52
N GLY A 7 20.09 19.32 -7.75
CA GLY A 7 20.81 20.09 -8.77
C GLY A 7 20.20 21.46 -9.08
N ARG A 8 18.88 21.61 -8.89
CA ARG A 8 18.15 22.88 -9.09
C ARG A 8 18.58 24.00 -8.14
N TYR A 9 19.05 23.68 -6.94
CA TYR A 9 19.50 24.67 -5.95
C TYR A 9 20.98 24.98 -6.08
N ARG A 10 21.70 24.24 -6.93
CA ARG A 10 23.16 24.31 -7.01
C ARG A 10 23.58 25.68 -7.57
N PRO A 11 24.50 26.40 -6.91
CA PRO A 11 24.99 27.68 -7.41
C PRO A 11 26.00 27.44 -8.54
N TRP A 12 25.54 27.52 -9.80
CA TRP A 12 26.36 27.33 -10.99
C TRP A 12 27.45 28.40 -11.17
N SER A 13 27.19 29.62 -10.67
CA SER A 13 28.10 30.76 -10.77
C SER A 13 29.29 30.69 -9.81
N SER A 14 29.30 29.79 -8.83
CA SER A 14 30.37 29.71 -7.81
C SER A 14 30.86 28.26 -7.58
N PRO A 15 31.60 27.66 -8.52
CA PRO A 15 32.19 26.36 -8.30
C PRO A 15 33.19 26.39 -7.12
N LEU A 16 33.17 25.35 -6.29
CA LEU A 16 34.02 25.24 -5.09
C LEU A 16 35.52 25.38 -5.41
N SER A 17 35.92 25.03 -6.64
CA SER A 17 37.30 25.15 -7.11
C SER A 17 37.77 26.60 -7.23
N LYS A 18 36.90 27.53 -7.65
CA LYS A 18 37.26 28.94 -7.89
C LYS A 18 37.20 29.81 -6.63
N LYS A 19 36.56 29.34 -5.55
CA LYS A 19 36.41 30.03 -4.24
C LYS A 19 36.10 31.54 -4.35
N LEU A 20 35.19 31.91 -5.25
CA LEU A 20 34.80 33.31 -5.52
C LEU A 20 34.24 33.99 -4.26
N LYS A 21 34.39 35.31 -4.14
CA LYS A 21 33.91 36.06 -2.96
C LYS A 21 32.44 35.74 -2.66
N GLY A 22 32.14 35.37 -1.40
CA GLY A 22 30.79 34.98 -0.98
C GLY A 22 30.39 33.53 -1.27
N TRP A 23 31.28 32.68 -1.82
CA TRP A 23 30.98 31.28 -2.12
C TRP A 23 30.44 30.51 -0.92
N LYS A 24 30.97 30.75 0.29
CA LYS A 24 30.52 30.07 1.52
C LYS A 24 29.03 30.28 1.78
N LEU A 25 28.54 31.51 1.60
CA LEU A 25 27.13 31.85 1.81
C LEU A 25 26.23 31.20 0.76
N LEU A 26 26.64 31.22 -0.51
CA LEU A 26 25.88 30.59 -1.61
C LEU A 26 25.77 29.06 -1.42
N TRP A 27 26.87 28.42 -1.02
CA TRP A 27 26.86 26.99 -0.74
C TRP A 27 26.10 26.64 0.55
N TRP A 28 26.08 27.54 1.53
CA TRP A 28 25.23 27.41 2.71
C TRP A 28 23.74 27.52 2.37
N GLN A 29 23.35 28.50 1.56
CA GLN A 29 21.99 28.64 1.05
C GLN A 29 21.55 27.39 0.26
N TYR A 30 22.43 26.85 -0.59
CA TYR A 30 22.18 25.59 -1.28
C TYR A 30 21.87 24.44 -0.32
N ALA A 31 22.68 24.28 0.74
CA ALA A 31 22.47 23.24 1.74
C ALA A 31 21.14 23.44 2.47
N GLN A 32 20.84 24.67 2.89
CA GLN A 32 19.59 25.04 3.55
C GLN A 32 18.38 24.74 2.65
N GLU A 33 18.37 25.18 1.39
CA GLU A 33 17.26 24.96 0.48
C GLU A 33 17.06 23.48 0.15
N SER A 34 18.14 22.72 0.04
CA SER A 34 18.07 21.27 -0.19
C SER A 34 17.31 20.58 0.93
N VAL A 35 17.68 20.85 2.19
CA VAL A 35 17.01 20.29 3.38
C VAL A 35 15.57 20.80 3.50
N LEU A 36 15.35 22.11 3.33
CA LEU A 36 14.00 22.69 3.40
C LEU A 36 13.07 22.11 2.35
N SER A 37 13.58 21.78 1.16
CA SER A 37 12.78 21.15 0.11
C SER A 37 12.26 19.78 0.51
N ASP A 38 13.09 18.98 1.21
CA ASP A 38 12.68 17.66 1.71
C ASP A 38 11.67 17.78 2.84
N VAL A 39 11.90 18.71 3.77
CA VAL A 39 10.97 19.00 4.87
C VAL A 39 9.62 19.45 4.32
N ARG A 40 9.59 20.41 3.38
CA ARG A 40 8.35 20.87 2.74
C ARG A 40 7.67 19.76 1.97
N LYS A 41 8.41 18.91 1.25
CA LYS A 41 7.85 17.75 0.55
C LYS A 41 7.22 16.76 1.53
N ARG A 42 7.87 16.49 2.65
CA ARG A 42 7.35 15.63 3.73
C ARG A 42 6.10 16.22 4.37
N LEU A 43 6.12 17.50 4.75
CA LEU A 43 4.95 18.20 5.32
C LEU A 43 3.77 18.27 4.33
N LYS A 44 4.05 18.50 3.05
CA LYS A 44 3.03 18.45 1.99
C LYS A 44 2.41 17.06 1.95
N LYS A 45 3.22 15.99 1.99
CA LYS A 45 2.74 14.60 2.00
C LYS A 45 1.88 14.25 3.21
N THR A 46 2.11 14.88 4.37
CA THR A 46 1.32 14.64 5.60
C THR A 46 0.07 15.52 5.71
N SER A 47 -0.14 16.46 4.79
CA SER A 47 -1.31 17.34 4.85
C SER A 47 -2.60 16.61 4.43
N TRP A 48 -3.71 16.89 5.11
CA TRP A 48 -5.03 16.36 4.75
C TRP A 48 -5.45 16.71 3.32
N ARG A 49 -5.06 17.90 2.84
CA ARG A 49 -5.28 18.33 1.45
C ARG A 49 -4.59 17.39 0.46
N TYR A 50 -3.31 17.07 0.69
CA TYR A 50 -2.59 16.14 -0.16
C TYR A 50 -3.15 14.73 -0.06
N LEU A 51 -3.52 14.28 1.15
CA LEU A 51 -4.17 12.98 1.32
C LEU A 51 -5.47 12.89 0.52
N GLY A 52 -6.35 13.88 0.63
CA GLY A 52 -7.60 13.96 -0.14
C GLY A 52 -7.36 13.97 -1.65
N GLN A 53 -6.40 14.77 -2.12
CA GLN A 53 -6.00 14.80 -3.52
C GLN A 53 -5.48 13.43 -3.99
N ARG A 54 -4.63 12.77 -3.19
CA ARG A 54 -4.10 11.44 -3.49
C ARG A 54 -5.19 10.38 -3.54
N LEU A 55 -6.16 10.42 -2.63
CA LEU A 55 -7.33 9.52 -2.69
C LEU A 55 -8.15 9.75 -3.95
N SER A 56 -8.38 11.01 -4.35
CA SER A 56 -9.10 11.35 -5.58
C SER A 56 -8.39 10.79 -6.82
N TYR A 57 -7.09 11.05 -6.95
CA TYR A 57 -6.27 10.50 -8.04
C TYR A 57 -6.26 8.98 -8.05
N ARG A 58 -6.12 8.34 -6.88
CA ARG A 58 -6.19 6.87 -6.77
C ARG A 58 -7.51 6.34 -7.32
N ARG A 59 -8.65 6.90 -6.91
CA ARG A 59 -9.97 6.48 -7.38
C ARG A 59 -10.11 6.67 -8.90
N LYS A 60 -9.73 7.85 -9.42
CA LYS A 60 -9.79 8.13 -10.86
C LYS A 60 -8.93 7.15 -11.66
N TYR A 61 -7.69 6.95 -11.24
CA TYR A 61 -6.75 6.04 -11.91
C TYR A 61 -7.26 4.60 -11.90
N VAL A 62 -7.65 4.08 -10.72
CA VAL A 62 -8.14 2.71 -10.59
C VAL A 62 -9.35 2.50 -11.50
N ASN A 63 -10.30 3.43 -11.54
CA ASN A 63 -11.46 3.32 -12.42
C ASN A 63 -11.07 3.29 -13.91
N LEU A 64 -10.20 4.20 -14.36
CA LEU A 64 -9.72 4.23 -15.75
C LEU A 64 -8.98 2.95 -16.12
N TYR A 65 -8.12 2.44 -15.23
CA TYR A 65 -7.36 1.22 -15.47
C TYR A 65 -8.28 -0.01 -15.47
N LYS A 66 -9.32 -0.06 -14.63
CA LYS A 66 -10.34 -1.12 -14.68
C LYS A 66 -11.10 -1.11 -16.00
N ILE A 67 -11.48 0.08 -16.51
CA ILE A 67 -12.11 0.21 -17.82
C ILE A 67 -11.17 -0.32 -18.91
N LYS A 68 -9.89 0.05 -18.88
CA LYS A 68 -8.87 -0.47 -19.80
C LYS A 68 -8.80 -2.00 -19.75
N LEU A 69 -8.71 -2.59 -18.56
CA LEU A 69 -8.66 -4.03 -18.39
C LEU A 69 -9.93 -4.74 -18.86
N TYR A 70 -11.10 -4.16 -18.61
CA TYR A 70 -12.39 -4.70 -19.05
C TYR A 70 -12.47 -4.76 -20.59
N PHE A 71 -12.08 -3.68 -21.29
CA PHE A 71 -12.04 -3.67 -22.76
C PHE A 71 -11.03 -4.66 -23.33
N LEU A 72 -9.87 -4.80 -22.70
CA LEU A 72 -8.88 -5.81 -23.08
C LEU A 72 -9.43 -7.24 -22.94
N GLN A 73 -10.21 -7.51 -21.89
CA GLN A 73 -10.85 -8.82 -21.69
C GLN A 73 -11.95 -9.11 -22.74
N GLN A 74 -12.62 -8.08 -23.26
CA GLN A 74 -13.65 -8.21 -24.29
C GLN A 74 -13.12 -8.09 -25.74
N GLU A 75 -11.81 -7.97 -25.92
CA GLU A 75 -11.16 -7.75 -27.23
C GLU A 75 -11.74 -6.54 -28.00
N GLN A 76 -12.26 -5.55 -27.28
CA GLN A 76 -12.83 -4.33 -27.87
C GLN A 76 -11.82 -3.18 -27.89
N SER A 77 -12.02 -2.25 -28.83
CA SER A 77 -11.20 -1.03 -28.90
C SER A 77 -11.45 -0.13 -27.69
N ILE A 78 -10.38 0.24 -27.01
CA ILE A 78 -10.40 1.17 -25.86
C ILE A 78 -10.79 2.57 -26.35
N ASP A 79 -11.64 3.26 -25.59
CA ASP A 79 -11.97 4.66 -25.84
C ASP A 79 -10.71 5.56 -25.78
N ALA A 80 -10.47 6.32 -26.84
CA ALA A 80 -9.29 7.17 -26.98
C ALA A 80 -9.16 8.19 -25.84
N ASN A 81 -10.29 8.70 -25.32
CA ASN A 81 -10.29 9.65 -24.20
C ASN A 81 -9.82 8.98 -22.91
N THR A 82 -10.26 7.75 -22.63
CA THR A 82 -9.80 7.01 -21.44
C THR A 82 -8.31 6.75 -21.47
N LEU A 83 -7.74 6.45 -22.64
CA LEU A 83 -6.33 6.18 -22.80
C LEU A 83 -5.49 7.45 -22.63
N TRP A 84 -5.94 8.57 -23.20
CA TRP A 84 -5.30 9.88 -23.05
C TRP A 84 -5.31 10.35 -21.59
N ASP A 85 -6.45 10.23 -20.89
CA ASP A 85 -6.56 10.58 -19.48
C ASP A 85 -5.61 9.75 -18.60
N LEU A 86 -5.46 8.47 -18.91
CA LEU A 86 -4.58 7.55 -18.19
C LEU A 86 -3.11 7.91 -18.43
N GLU A 87 -2.72 8.18 -19.68
CA GLU A 87 -1.36 8.63 -20.02
C GLU A 87 -1.01 9.96 -19.32
N GLN A 88 -1.94 10.92 -19.29
CA GLN A 88 -1.74 12.18 -18.61
C GLN A 88 -1.54 12.00 -17.11
N MET A 89 -2.32 11.10 -16.50
CA MET A 89 -2.15 10.75 -15.09
C MET A 89 -0.81 10.05 -14.80
N GLU A 90 -0.37 9.13 -15.66
CA GLU A 90 0.91 8.43 -15.49
C GLU A 90 2.13 9.36 -15.61
N LYS A 91 2.03 10.46 -16.37
CA LYS A 91 3.06 11.50 -16.42
C LYS A 91 3.23 12.26 -15.09
N GLU A 92 2.15 12.40 -14.32
CA GLU A 92 2.15 13.17 -13.07
C GLU A 92 2.42 12.32 -11.82
N LEU A 93 2.14 11.02 -11.88
CA LEU A 93 2.25 10.10 -10.75
C LEU A 93 3.67 9.54 -10.57
N ASP A 94 3.98 9.21 -9.31
CA ASP A 94 5.20 8.48 -8.98
C ASP A 94 5.05 7.01 -9.42
N ILE A 95 6.17 6.37 -9.76
CA ILE A 95 6.16 4.98 -10.25
C ILE A 95 5.56 4.02 -9.22
N ASP A 96 5.85 4.25 -7.94
CA ASP A 96 5.31 3.46 -6.83
C ASP A 96 3.78 3.58 -6.73
N ASP A 97 3.24 4.79 -6.96
CA ASP A 97 1.80 5.03 -6.95
C ASP A 97 1.14 4.30 -8.13
N ILE A 98 1.71 4.39 -9.33
CA ILE A 98 1.23 3.70 -10.54
C ILE A 98 1.14 2.19 -10.30
N LEU A 99 2.24 1.57 -9.84
CA LEU A 99 2.28 0.13 -9.56
C LEU A 99 1.26 -0.28 -8.50
N SER A 100 1.16 0.50 -7.42
CA SER A 100 0.20 0.23 -6.36
C SER A 100 -1.24 0.27 -6.89
N TYR A 101 -1.58 1.26 -7.72
CA TYR A 101 -2.95 1.41 -8.22
C TYR A 101 -3.32 0.36 -9.26
N ARG A 102 -2.37 -0.05 -10.12
CA ARG A 102 -2.58 -1.18 -11.05
C ARG A 102 -2.88 -2.48 -10.29
N SER A 103 -2.08 -2.78 -9.26
CA SER A 103 -2.29 -3.98 -8.45
C SER A 103 -3.64 -4.00 -7.72
N VAL A 104 -4.16 -2.83 -7.32
CA VAL A 104 -5.49 -2.69 -6.71
C VAL A 104 -6.58 -2.95 -7.76
N ALA A 105 -6.47 -2.31 -8.93
CA ALA A 105 -7.43 -2.45 -10.01
C ALA A 105 -7.54 -3.89 -10.54
N GLU A 106 -6.40 -4.58 -10.70
CA GLU A 106 -6.33 -5.99 -11.13
C GLU A 106 -7.01 -6.91 -10.12
N ARG A 107 -6.70 -6.71 -8.83
CA ARG A 107 -7.32 -7.48 -7.74
C ARG A 107 -8.83 -7.30 -7.70
N GLU A 108 -9.29 -6.05 -7.77
CA GLU A 108 -10.73 -5.75 -7.74
C GLU A 108 -11.45 -6.44 -8.92
N LEU A 109 -10.91 -6.38 -10.14
CA LEU A 109 -11.52 -7.07 -11.28
C LEU A 109 -11.55 -8.59 -11.14
N GLN A 110 -10.48 -9.18 -10.61
CA GLN A 110 -10.44 -10.62 -10.34
C GLN A 110 -11.49 -11.04 -9.30
N GLU A 111 -11.66 -10.27 -8.23
CA GLU A 111 -12.71 -10.52 -7.23
C GLU A 111 -14.12 -10.41 -7.83
N PHE A 112 -14.40 -9.42 -8.68
CA PHE A 112 -15.70 -9.31 -9.36
C PHE A 112 -15.98 -10.51 -10.28
N SER A 113 -14.97 -11.00 -11.00
CA SER A 113 -15.11 -12.18 -11.86
C SER A 113 -15.37 -13.45 -11.03
N SER A 114 -14.62 -13.66 -9.96
CA SER A 114 -14.78 -14.82 -9.06
C SER A 114 -16.11 -14.80 -8.31
N ASN A 115 -16.54 -13.63 -7.81
CA ASN A 115 -17.79 -13.49 -7.08
C ASN A 115 -19.03 -13.65 -7.99
N SER A 116 -18.93 -13.24 -9.26
CA SER A 116 -19.98 -13.54 -10.25
C SER A 116 -20.11 -15.05 -10.48
N LEU A 117 -18.99 -15.78 -10.52
CA LEU A 117 -18.99 -17.23 -10.69
C LEU A 117 -19.59 -17.96 -9.47
N THR A 118 -19.28 -17.52 -8.24
CA THR A 118 -19.83 -18.15 -7.02
C THR A 118 -21.31 -17.86 -6.83
N PHE A 119 -21.80 -16.66 -7.21
CA PHE A 119 -23.23 -16.35 -7.17
C PHE A 119 -24.06 -17.21 -8.13
N ASN A 120 -23.54 -17.47 -9.34
CA ASN A 120 -24.25 -18.29 -10.34
C ASN A 120 -24.34 -19.78 -9.96
N ILE A 121 -23.39 -20.30 -9.17
CA ILE A 121 -23.43 -21.70 -8.69
C ILE A 121 -24.55 -21.89 -7.64
N ASN A 122 -24.78 -20.90 -6.78
CA ASN A 122 -25.80 -20.98 -5.72
C ASN A 122 -27.26 -20.87 -6.21
N VAL A 123 -27.51 -20.41 -7.44
CA VAL A 123 -28.88 -20.26 -7.97
C VAL A 123 -29.42 -21.54 -8.61
N ASN A 124 -28.55 -22.49 -8.97
CA ASN A 124 -28.98 -23.73 -9.63
C ASN A 124 -29.25 -24.90 -8.67
N ASP A 125 -28.96 -24.78 -7.38
CA ASP A 125 -29.23 -25.83 -6.39
C ASP A 125 -30.22 -25.33 -5.34
N THR A 126 -31.52 -25.37 -5.66
CA THR A 126 -32.55 -25.44 -4.62
C THR A 126 -33.76 -26.26 -5.07
N SER A 127 -33.60 -27.58 -5.05
CA SER A 127 -34.69 -28.52 -4.84
C SER A 127 -34.43 -29.33 -3.56
N VAL A 128 -35.20 -28.99 -2.51
CA VAL A 128 -35.71 -29.86 -1.44
C VAL A 128 -34.70 -30.51 -0.45
N VAL A 129 -34.59 -29.86 0.72
CA VAL A 129 -34.65 -30.37 2.12
C VAL A 129 -33.82 -31.61 2.50
N ASP A 130 -32.83 -31.46 3.41
CA ASP A 130 -33.01 -31.85 4.84
C ASP A 130 -31.92 -31.35 5.81
N LYS A 131 -32.31 -31.24 7.08
CA LYS A 131 -31.57 -30.75 8.26
C LYS A 131 -30.21 -31.44 8.53
N SER A 132 -29.22 -30.66 8.97
CA SER A 132 -28.49 -30.90 10.23
C SER A 132 -27.61 -29.72 10.63
N ILE A 133 -27.74 -29.34 11.90
CA ILE A 133 -26.85 -28.42 12.61
C ILE A 133 -25.52 -29.14 12.79
N THR A 134 -24.43 -28.57 12.28
CA THR A 134 -23.10 -28.76 12.87
C THR A 134 -22.28 -27.52 12.56
N GLU A 135 -22.09 -26.69 13.59
CA GLU A 135 -20.94 -25.80 13.65
C GLU A 135 -19.68 -26.66 13.50
N ASP A 136 -18.91 -26.46 12.43
CA ASP A 136 -17.47 -26.34 12.59
C ASP A 136 -16.77 -25.94 11.30
N ARG A 137 -15.77 -25.07 11.48
CA ARG A 137 -14.65 -24.77 10.57
C ARG A 137 -14.96 -23.90 9.34
N LEU A 138 -15.09 -22.59 9.59
CA LEU A 138 -14.51 -21.60 8.67
C LEU A 138 -13.29 -20.94 9.32
N GLY A 139 -12.15 -21.09 8.65
CA GLY A 139 -10.83 -20.68 9.10
C GLY A 139 -10.77 -19.24 9.58
N LYS A 140 -10.39 -19.10 10.85
CA LYS A 140 -9.97 -17.88 11.53
C LYS A 140 -8.88 -17.14 10.73
N SER A 141 -9.27 -16.18 9.89
CA SER A 141 -8.34 -15.13 9.43
C SER A 141 -8.13 -14.14 10.57
N ARG A 142 -7.29 -14.51 11.55
CA ARG A 142 -6.86 -13.64 12.64
C ARG A 142 -5.94 -12.56 12.07
N GLY A 143 -6.57 -11.50 11.57
CA GLY A 143 -5.87 -10.36 10.97
C GLY A 143 -5.02 -9.59 11.98
N TRP A 144 -4.02 -8.90 11.43
CA TRP A 144 -3.17 -7.87 12.05
C TRP A 144 -3.88 -6.86 12.98
N LEU A 145 -5.20 -6.70 12.88
CA LEU A 145 -6.00 -5.85 13.76
C LEU A 145 -6.07 -6.37 15.21
N ASN A 146 -5.91 -7.68 15.43
CA ASN A 146 -5.85 -8.24 16.78
C ASN A 146 -4.55 -7.90 17.53
N TRP A 147 -3.50 -7.45 16.82
CA TRP A 147 -2.30 -6.93 17.46
C TRP A 147 -2.61 -5.61 18.17
N LEU A 148 -3.35 -4.71 17.53
CA LEU A 148 -3.66 -3.39 18.09
C LEU A 148 -4.60 -3.45 19.31
N SER A 149 -5.41 -4.49 19.42
CA SER A 149 -6.30 -4.71 20.57
C SER A 149 -5.67 -5.50 21.72
N LEU A 150 -4.47 -6.09 21.53
CA LEU A 150 -3.81 -6.90 22.56
C LEU A 150 -2.65 -6.16 23.23
N GLY A 151 -2.95 -4.97 23.75
CA GLY A 151 -2.05 -4.18 24.59
C GLY A 151 -2.59 -4.04 26.02
N MET A 152 -1.86 -4.65 26.97
CA MET A 152 -1.79 -4.30 28.40
C MET A 152 -2.77 -4.91 29.43
N LEU A 153 -3.49 -5.99 29.13
CA LEU A 153 -4.07 -6.86 30.18
C LEU A 153 -3.84 -8.32 29.82
N GLY A 154 -3.02 -9.00 30.64
CA GLY A 154 -2.74 -10.42 30.52
C GLY A 154 -4.03 -11.24 30.63
N ALA A 155 -4.30 -12.05 29.62
CA ALA A 155 -5.25 -13.14 29.69
C ALA A 155 -4.51 -14.40 29.24
N GLY A 156 -4.08 -15.19 30.21
CA GLY A 156 -3.71 -16.57 29.98
C GLY A 156 -4.90 -17.32 29.41
N GLY A 157 -4.69 -17.96 28.27
CA GLY A 157 -5.55 -19.00 27.74
C GLY A 157 -4.68 -20.23 27.53
N THR A 158 -4.61 -21.05 28.57
CA THR A 158 -4.50 -22.51 28.43
C THR A 158 -5.70 -22.96 27.59
N ASP A 159 -5.54 -23.96 26.73
CA ASP A 159 -6.00 -25.34 26.90
C ASP A 159 -5.70 -25.99 25.51
N ASP A 160 -5.15 -27.18 25.28
CA ASP A 160 -4.66 -28.30 26.06
C ASP A 160 -3.65 -29.05 25.17
N CYS A 161 -2.58 -29.61 25.73
CA CYS A 161 -2.11 -30.93 25.34
C CYS A 161 -1.29 -31.50 26.48
N ASN A 162 -1.89 -32.51 27.13
CA ASN A 162 -1.27 -33.45 28.04
C ASN A 162 0.16 -33.86 27.61
N GLN A 163 0.99 -34.11 28.62
CA GLN A 163 2.13 -35.02 28.63
C GLN A 163 3.53 -34.37 28.55
N PHE A 164 4.00 -33.86 29.69
CA PHE A 164 5.36 -34.18 30.14
C PHE A 164 5.41 -34.23 31.67
N SER A 165 5.37 -35.44 32.21
CA SER A 165 5.75 -35.77 33.59
C SER A 165 7.27 -35.77 33.65
N GLY A 166 7.84 -34.90 34.49
CA GLY A 166 9.26 -34.83 34.78
C GLY A 166 9.48 -34.30 36.19
N VAL A 167 9.43 -35.22 37.15
CA VAL A 167 9.66 -35.05 38.59
C VAL A 167 11.18 -35.03 38.87
N VAL A 168 11.62 -34.01 39.65
CA VAL A 168 12.68 -33.96 40.69
C VAL A 168 14.15 -34.18 40.19
N SER A 169 15.13 -33.33 40.52
CA SER A 169 15.67 -33.16 41.88
C SER A 169 16.21 -31.77 42.21
N ASP A 170 16.03 -31.47 43.49
CA ASP A 170 16.66 -30.44 44.31
C ASP A 170 18.04 -30.95 44.74
N GLU A 171 19.11 -30.20 44.50
CA GLU A 171 20.39 -30.42 45.16
C GLU A 171 21.07 -29.10 45.53
N VAL A 172 20.93 -28.79 46.81
CA VAL A 172 21.74 -27.84 47.58
C VAL A 172 23.20 -28.23 47.50
N ILE A 173 24.07 -27.33 47.02
CA ILE A 173 25.50 -27.40 47.30
C ILE A 173 26.00 -26.02 47.77
N LYS A 174 26.04 -25.93 49.10
CA LYS A 174 27.05 -25.33 50.01
C LYS A 174 27.85 -24.10 49.57
#